data_AF-A0A957Y3M9-F1
#
_entry.id   AF-A0A957Y3M9-F1
#
_cell.length_a   1.000
_cell.length_b   1.000
_cell.length_c   1.000
_cell.angle_alpha   90.00
_cell.angle_beta   90.00
_cell.angle_gamma   90.00
#
_symmetry.space_group_name_H-M   'P 1'
#
loop_
_entity.id
_entity.type
_entity.pdbx_description
1 polymer ?
#
loop_
_entity_poly.entity_id
_entity_poly.type
_entity_poly.pdbx_seq_one_letter_code
_entity_poly.pdbx_strand_id
1 'polypeptide(L)'
;YRGTLPVYELPQQPVDQDATNRQLAEIASQHRLLHVLYRASDASDPQGIVEGWLRSHTAASADQWLGNVRMGTYAAPAHLDRWPAQDVDADFDGQIRLRRAARSAETVAAGDMLLLRLEWQALDQPQTDYSLFVQLLDGDGAVQVQRDLPLVDMSPSIDAGQSVADETGEPSSGSLATGTLRTTSEWRTGQSASSLAGLLIPAGTPPGSYRLITGLYDSTTGSRLATTGGDYVDLGMVTVEQPLPAR
;
A
#
# COMPACT_ATOMS: atom_id res chain seq x y z
N TYR A 1 -23.15 8.21 -5.34
CA TYR A 1 -21.99 8.90 -5.95
C TYR A 1 -22.50 9.71 -7.14
N ARG A 2 -22.05 10.97 -7.32
CA ARG A 2 -22.42 11.86 -8.44
C ARG A 2 -21.19 12.27 -9.26
N GLY A 3 -20.22 11.37 -9.42
CA GLY A 3 -19.05 11.61 -10.27
C GLY A 3 -19.04 10.69 -11.49
N THR A 4 -17.95 10.73 -12.26
CA THR A 4 -17.81 10.05 -13.55
C THR A 4 -17.09 8.70 -13.47
N LEU A 5 -16.61 8.30 -12.29
CA LEU A 5 -15.97 7.00 -12.12
C LEU A 5 -16.99 5.85 -12.28
N PRO A 6 -16.60 4.73 -12.90
CA PRO A 6 -17.45 3.55 -12.94
C PRO A 6 -17.71 3.04 -11.52
N VAL A 7 -18.98 2.76 -11.23
CA VAL A 7 -19.42 2.25 -9.93
C VAL A 7 -19.83 0.79 -10.09
N TYR A 8 -19.28 -0.07 -9.25
CA TYR A 8 -19.60 -1.49 -9.19
C TYR A 8 -20.25 -1.79 -7.84
N GLU A 9 -21.45 -2.37 -7.85
CA GLU A 9 -22.13 -2.83 -6.63
C GLU A 9 -21.79 -4.30 -6.41
N LEU A 10 -20.99 -4.58 -5.38
CA LEU A 10 -20.52 -5.92 -5.04
C LEU A 10 -20.69 -6.21 -3.54
N PRO A 11 -20.92 -7.48 -3.16
CA PRO A 11 -21.26 -8.59 -4.05
C PRO A 11 -22.68 -8.46 -4.63
N GLN A 12 -22.91 -8.98 -5.84
CA GLN A 12 -24.25 -9.02 -6.43
C GLN A 12 -25.14 -10.05 -5.72
N GLN A 13 -26.46 -9.82 -5.70
CA GLN A 13 -27.43 -10.74 -5.10
C GLN A 13 -28.11 -11.60 -6.17
N PRO A 14 -28.26 -12.92 -5.95
CA PRO A 14 -27.77 -13.69 -4.79
C PRO A 14 -26.24 -13.81 -4.79
N VAL A 15 -25.64 -13.87 -3.59
CA VAL A 15 -24.18 -13.94 -3.43
C VAL A 15 -23.61 -15.22 -4.04
N ASP A 16 -22.73 -15.06 -5.03
CA ASP A 16 -21.88 -16.10 -5.60
C ASP A 16 -20.42 -15.66 -5.45
N GLN A 17 -19.66 -16.41 -4.65
CA GLN A 17 -18.27 -16.09 -4.33
C GLN A 17 -17.34 -16.19 -5.56
N ASP A 18 -17.50 -17.20 -6.40
CA ASP A 18 -16.62 -17.42 -7.56
C ASP A 18 -16.90 -16.39 -8.65
N ALA A 19 -18.17 -16.02 -8.84
CA ALA A 19 -18.53 -14.91 -9.72
C ALA A 19 -17.99 -13.57 -9.19
N THR A 20 -18.13 -13.30 -7.89
CA THR A 20 -17.63 -12.07 -7.25
C THR A 20 -16.12 -11.95 -7.38
N ASN A 21 -15.38 -13.02 -7.10
CA ASN A 21 -13.91 -13.05 -7.22
C ASN A 21 -13.44 -12.81 -8.66
N ARG A 22 -14.09 -13.41 -9.66
CA ARG A 22 -13.76 -13.15 -11.08
C ARG A 22 -14.02 -11.70 -11.47
N GLN A 23 -15.13 -11.13 -11.01
CA GLN A 23 -15.47 -9.74 -11.30
C GLN A 23 -14.48 -8.77 -10.62
N LEU A 24 -14.09 -9.03 -9.37
CA LEU A 24 -13.06 -8.25 -8.68
C LEU A 24 -11.71 -8.32 -9.40
N ALA A 25 -11.31 -9.49 -9.90
CA ALA A 25 -10.10 -9.65 -10.69
C ALA A 25 -10.14 -8.85 -12.00
N GLU A 26 -11.29 -8.86 -12.70
CA GLU A 26 -11.48 -8.06 -13.91
C GLU A 26 -11.41 -6.55 -13.61
N ILE A 27 -12.11 -6.09 -12.58
CA ILE A 27 -12.09 -4.69 -12.13
C ILE A 27 -10.65 -4.27 -11.78
N ALA A 28 -9.91 -5.07 -11.00
CA ALA A 28 -8.52 -4.78 -10.65
C ALA A 28 -7.59 -4.79 -11.87
N SER A 29 -7.88 -5.58 -12.90
CA SER A 29 -7.10 -5.57 -14.14
C SER A 29 -7.33 -4.30 -14.98
N GLN A 30 -8.50 -3.67 -14.86
CA GLN A 30 -8.89 -2.49 -15.63
C GLN A 30 -8.54 -1.18 -14.92
N HIS A 31 -8.57 -1.17 -13.60
CA HIS A 31 -8.45 0.05 -12.79
C HIS A 31 -7.22 0.02 -11.90
N ARG A 32 -6.46 1.12 -11.89
CA ARG A 32 -5.27 1.27 -11.05
C ARG A 32 -5.60 1.39 -9.55
N LEU A 33 -6.69 2.10 -9.25
CA LEU A 33 -7.14 2.42 -7.90
C LEU A 33 -8.61 2.01 -7.74
N LEU A 34 -8.91 1.33 -6.65
CA LEU A 34 -10.25 0.91 -6.27
C LEU A 34 -10.64 1.62 -4.98
N HIS A 35 -11.66 2.47 -5.04
CA HIS A 35 -12.27 3.06 -3.85
C HIS A 35 -13.50 2.25 -3.47
N VAL A 36 -13.50 1.72 -2.26
CA VAL A 36 -14.50 0.78 -1.77
C VAL A 36 -15.23 1.39 -0.60
N LEU A 37 -16.54 1.58 -0.75
CA LEU A 37 -17.40 2.17 0.27
C LEU A 37 -18.10 1.05 1.05
N TYR A 38 -17.59 0.78 2.26
CA TYR A 38 -18.21 -0.08 3.25
C TYR A 38 -19.27 0.71 4.00
N ARG A 39 -20.54 0.37 3.78
CA ARG A 39 -21.65 0.96 4.54
C ARG A 39 -21.75 0.23 5.88
N ALA A 40 -21.96 0.96 6.99
CA ALA A 40 -21.94 0.45 8.37
C ALA A 40 -22.88 -0.73 8.69
N SER A 41 -23.77 -1.12 7.78
CA SER A 41 -24.39 -2.43 7.81
C SER A 41 -23.64 -3.34 6.85
N ASP A 42 -22.72 -4.17 7.35
CA ASP A 42 -22.01 -5.21 6.59
C ASP A 42 -22.96 -6.28 5.98
N ALA A 43 -24.27 -6.04 5.96
CA ALA A 43 -25.30 -6.86 5.36
C ALA A 43 -25.10 -7.14 3.86
N SER A 44 -24.34 -6.28 3.14
CA SER A 44 -24.03 -6.51 1.73
C SER A 44 -22.94 -7.56 1.54
N ASP A 45 -21.94 -7.62 2.42
CA ASP A 45 -20.84 -8.59 2.38
C ASP A 45 -20.64 -9.26 3.75
N PRO A 46 -21.65 -9.98 4.27
CA PRO A 46 -21.64 -10.51 5.63
C PRO A 46 -20.57 -11.59 5.83
N GLN A 47 -20.07 -12.16 4.72
CA GLN A 47 -19.03 -13.18 4.70
C GLN A 47 -17.64 -12.58 4.44
N GLY A 48 -17.52 -11.26 4.22
CA GLY A 48 -16.26 -10.57 3.96
C GLY A 48 -15.56 -11.01 2.67
N ILE A 49 -16.31 -11.45 1.65
CA ILE A 49 -15.79 -11.93 0.37
C ILE A 49 -15.04 -10.82 -0.36
N VAL A 50 -15.65 -9.64 -0.48
CA VAL A 50 -15.07 -8.52 -1.23
C VAL A 50 -13.87 -7.96 -0.48
N GLU A 51 -14.02 -7.70 0.83
CA GLU A 51 -12.91 -7.18 1.63
C GLU A 51 -11.75 -8.17 1.74
N GLY A 52 -12.05 -9.46 1.96
CA GLY A 52 -11.04 -10.51 2.05
C GLY A 52 -10.27 -10.68 0.74
N TRP A 53 -10.97 -10.66 -0.40
CA TRP A 53 -10.34 -10.70 -1.70
C TRP A 53 -9.44 -9.48 -1.93
N LEU A 54 -9.94 -8.26 -1.67
CA LEU A 54 -9.15 -7.05 -1.83
C LEU A 54 -7.89 -7.06 -0.97
N ARG A 55 -8.00 -7.42 0.31
CA ARG A 55 -6.85 -7.49 1.22
C ARG A 55 -5.79 -8.51 0.80
N SER A 56 -6.18 -9.58 0.12
CA SER A 56 -5.25 -10.64 -0.32
C SER A 56 -4.69 -10.43 -1.73
N HIS A 57 -5.37 -9.67 -2.59
CA HIS A 57 -5.01 -9.52 -4.00
C HIS A 57 -4.60 -8.09 -4.39
N THR A 58 -4.76 -7.12 -3.47
CA THR A 58 -4.43 -5.72 -3.72
C THR A 58 -3.68 -5.12 -2.54
N ALA A 59 -2.95 -4.05 -2.80
CA ALA A 59 -2.31 -3.31 -1.73
C ALA A 59 -3.31 -2.33 -1.11
N ALA A 60 -3.70 -2.59 0.14
CA ALA A 60 -4.50 -1.67 0.92
C ALA A 60 -3.70 -0.40 1.21
N SER A 61 -4.26 0.74 0.84
CA SER A 61 -3.50 1.98 0.79
C SER A 61 -4.02 3.05 1.75
N ALA A 62 -5.33 3.11 2.01
CA ALA A 62 -5.90 3.93 3.07
C ALA A 62 -7.29 3.43 3.47
N ASP A 63 -7.62 3.60 4.74
CA ASP A 63 -8.98 3.51 5.27
C ASP A 63 -9.35 4.88 5.85
N GLN A 64 -10.52 5.42 5.48
CA GLN A 64 -11.06 6.68 6.00
C GLN A 64 -12.54 6.52 6.35
N TRP A 65 -12.96 7.10 7.48
CA TRP A 65 -14.38 7.22 7.82
C TRP A 65 -14.97 8.52 7.27
N LEU A 66 -16.05 8.40 6.50
CA LEU A 66 -16.87 9.49 5.97
C LEU A 66 -18.25 9.43 6.64
N GLY A 67 -18.38 10.02 7.82
CA GLY A 67 -19.57 9.87 8.66
C GLY A 67 -19.74 8.41 9.12
N ASN A 68 -20.77 7.72 8.63
CA ASN A 68 -21.07 6.32 8.92
C ASN A 68 -20.66 5.35 7.79
N VAL A 69 -19.87 5.80 6.82
CA VAL A 69 -19.35 4.96 5.73
C VAL A 69 -17.83 4.88 5.89
N ARG A 70 -17.27 3.68 5.85
CA ARG A 70 -15.82 3.50 5.73
C ARG A 70 -15.46 3.41 4.25
N MET A 71 -14.48 4.19 3.83
CA MET A 71 -13.90 4.14 2.50
C MET A 71 -12.52 3.49 2.60
N GLY A 72 -12.36 2.30 2.02
CA GLY A 72 -11.05 1.70 1.76
C GLY A 72 -10.56 2.09 0.37
N THR A 73 -9.26 2.29 0.22
CA THR A 73 -8.63 2.50 -1.09
C THR A 73 -7.57 1.43 -1.31
N TYR A 74 -7.67 0.76 -2.45
CA TYR A 74 -6.85 -0.38 -2.81
C TYR A 74 -6.15 -0.14 -4.15
N ALA A 75 -4.86 -0.41 -4.21
CA ALA A 75 -4.08 -0.33 -5.43
C ALA A 75 -4.00 -1.71 -6.11
N ALA A 76 -4.38 -1.78 -7.37
CA ALA A 76 -4.31 -3.02 -8.14
C ALA A 76 -2.85 -3.34 -8.54
N PRO A 77 -2.29 -4.49 -8.11
CA PRO A 77 -0.86 -4.77 -8.29
C PRO A 77 -0.39 -4.83 -9.75
N ALA A 78 -1.26 -5.26 -10.66
CA ALA A 78 -0.96 -5.39 -12.09
C ALA A 78 -0.58 -4.07 -12.79
N HIS A 79 -0.85 -2.93 -12.16
CA HIS A 79 -0.53 -1.60 -12.71
C HIS A 79 0.72 -0.97 -12.10
N LEU A 80 1.29 -1.57 -11.05
CA LEU A 80 2.44 -1.03 -10.31
C LEU A 80 3.75 -1.09 -11.11
N ASP A 81 3.92 -2.15 -11.91
CA ASP A 81 5.12 -2.38 -12.74
C ASP A 81 5.33 -1.33 -13.83
N ARG A 82 4.27 -0.57 -14.16
CA ARG A 82 4.31 0.44 -15.22
C ARG A 82 4.81 1.79 -14.74
N TRP A 83 5.00 1.96 -13.43
CA TRP A 83 5.43 3.24 -12.88
C TRP A 83 6.92 3.44 -13.11
N PRO A 84 7.35 4.61 -13.60
CA PRO A 84 8.77 4.93 -13.71
C PRO A 84 9.45 4.78 -12.35
N ALA A 85 10.36 3.82 -12.26
CA ALA A 85 11.14 3.56 -11.07
C ALA A 85 12.49 4.30 -11.16
N GLN A 86 12.78 5.10 -10.15
CA GLN A 86 14.10 5.73 -9.96
C GLN A 86 14.97 4.86 -9.07
N ASP A 87 16.26 4.80 -9.39
CA ASP A 87 17.27 4.25 -8.49
C ASP A 87 17.54 5.25 -7.37
N VAL A 88 17.60 4.74 -6.14
CA VAL A 88 17.73 5.54 -4.92
C VAL A 88 19.02 5.17 -4.18
N ASP A 89 19.23 3.88 -3.94
CA ASP A 89 20.37 3.29 -3.23
C ASP A 89 20.71 3.95 -1.88
N ALA A 90 19.69 4.17 -1.04
CA ALA A 90 19.84 4.83 0.26
C ALA A 90 19.87 3.82 1.42
N ASP A 91 20.94 3.88 2.21
CA ASP A 91 21.17 3.06 3.39
C ASP A 91 20.52 3.66 4.65
N PHE A 92 19.79 2.85 5.41
CA PHE A 92 19.22 3.20 6.71
C PHE A 92 19.94 2.43 7.83
N ASP A 93 20.82 3.13 8.55
CA ASP A 93 21.62 2.62 9.68
C ASP A 93 22.38 1.31 9.43
N GLY A 94 22.71 0.97 8.19
CA GLY A 94 23.35 -0.30 7.83
C GLY A 94 22.42 -1.51 7.92
N GLN A 95 21.13 -1.31 8.20
CA GLN A 95 20.16 -2.38 8.44
C GLN A 95 19.36 -2.71 7.18
N ILE A 96 18.81 -1.68 6.53
CA ILE A 96 17.95 -1.82 5.36
C ILE A 96 18.32 -0.76 4.32
N ARG A 97 18.30 -1.14 3.05
CA ARG A 97 18.55 -0.25 1.93
C ARG A 97 17.32 -0.07 1.07
N LEU A 98 16.94 1.17 0.78
CA LEU A 98 15.99 1.49 -0.28
C LEU A 98 16.73 1.50 -1.61
N ARG A 99 16.46 0.50 -2.45
CA ARG A 99 17.12 0.33 -3.75
C ARG A 99 16.45 1.17 -4.83
N ARG A 100 15.13 1.04 -4.95
CA ARG A 100 14.32 1.72 -5.97
C ARG A 100 13.03 2.25 -5.39
N ALA A 101 12.55 3.34 -5.96
CA ALA A 101 11.23 3.89 -5.68
C ALA A 101 10.51 4.18 -6.99
N ALA A 102 9.24 3.82 -7.07
CA ALA A 102 8.36 4.16 -8.19
C ALA A 102 7.11 4.85 -7.66
N ARG A 103 6.56 5.79 -8.43
CA ARG A 103 5.35 6.53 -8.06
C ARG A 103 4.32 6.51 -9.17
N SER A 104 3.04 6.50 -8.79
CA SER A 104 1.94 6.39 -9.75
C SER A 104 1.76 7.61 -10.66
N ALA A 105 2.21 8.78 -10.24
CA ALA A 105 2.17 10.01 -11.03
C ALA A 105 3.16 11.05 -10.49
N GLU A 106 3.52 12.02 -11.33
CA GLU A 106 4.25 13.23 -10.91
C GLU A 106 3.31 14.38 -10.52
N THR A 107 2.06 14.31 -11.01
CA THR A 107 1.00 15.26 -10.71
C THR A 107 -0.21 14.50 -10.16
N VAL A 108 -0.76 14.98 -9.05
CA VAL A 108 -1.90 14.38 -8.35
C VAL A 108 -2.90 15.46 -7.94
N ALA A 109 -4.19 15.22 -8.10
CA ALA A 109 -5.20 16.16 -7.63
C ALA A 109 -5.33 16.10 -6.09
N ALA A 110 -5.64 17.22 -5.46
CA ALA A 110 -6.09 17.20 -4.08
C ALA A 110 -7.39 16.36 -3.98
N GLY A 111 -7.46 15.48 -2.99
CA GLY A 111 -8.50 14.47 -2.83
C GLY A 111 -8.16 13.11 -3.44
N ASP A 112 -7.15 13.03 -4.32
CA ASP A 112 -6.67 11.78 -4.90
C ASP A 112 -5.53 11.16 -4.08
N MET A 113 -5.06 10.00 -4.53
CA MET A 113 -4.03 9.23 -3.87
C MET A 113 -2.78 9.09 -4.75
N LEU A 114 -1.63 9.44 -4.18
CA LEU A 114 -0.33 9.10 -4.72
C LEU A 114 0.09 7.74 -4.17
N LEU A 115 0.42 6.80 -5.05
CA LEU A 115 0.92 5.49 -4.64
C LEU A 115 2.42 5.41 -4.90
N LEU A 116 3.14 4.76 -3.98
CA LEU A 116 4.56 4.48 -4.05
C LEU A 116 4.79 2.98 -3.97
N ARG A 117 5.62 2.46 -4.87
CA ARG A 117 6.25 1.15 -4.74
C ARG A 117 7.70 1.34 -4.34
N LEU A 118 8.11 0.65 -3.29
CA LEU A 118 9.45 0.76 -2.73
C LEU A 118 10.07 -0.62 -2.72
N GLU A 119 11.27 -0.73 -3.28
CA GLU A 119 12.04 -1.96 -3.35
C GLU A 119 13.22 -1.86 -2.39
N TRP A 120 13.27 -2.81 -1.47
CA TRP A 120 14.18 -2.82 -0.35
C TRP A 120 15.14 -4.00 -0.41
N GLN A 121 16.27 -3.85 0.27
CA GLN A 121 17.19 -4.94 0.56
C GLN A 121 17.58 -4.90 2.04
N ALA A 122 17.41 -6.01 2.75
CA ALA A 122 18.01 -6.18 4.08
C ALA A 122 19.53 -6.25 3.94
N LEU A 123 20.25 -5.35 4.59
CA LEU A 123 21.72 -5.34 4.62
C LEU A 123 22.26 -6.21 5.76
N ASP A 124 21.49 -6.29 6.84
CA ASP A 124 21.63 -7.27 7.92
C ASP A 124 20.23 -7.76 8.33
N GLN A 125 20.14 -8.73 9.25
CA GLN A 125 18.87 -9.17 9.84
C GLN A 125 18.40 -8.13 10.88
N PRO A 126 17.32 -7.36 10.60
CA PRO A 126 16.80 -6.41 11.58
C PRO A 126 16.36 -7.13 12.86
N GLN A 127 16.68 -6.54 14.02
CA GLN A 127 16.28 -7.09 15.32
C GLN A 127 14.96 -6.50 15.84
N THR A 128 14.33 -5.63 15.05
CA THR A 128 13.15 -4.84 15.40
C THR A 128 12.27 -4.66 14.16
N ASP A 129 11.02 -4.31 14.40
CA ASP A 129 10.10 -3.94 13.34
C ASP A 129 10.21 -2.45 13.04
N TYR A 130 10.45 -2.10 11.78
CA TYR A 130 10.49 -0.73 11.32
C TYR A 130 9.14 -0.31 10.74
N SER A 131 8.85 0.97 10.90
CA SER A 131 7.73 1.64 10.26
C SER A 131 8.27 2.63 9.22
N LEU A 132 7.58 2.67 8.09
CA LEU A 132 7.79 3.60 6.99
C LEU A 132 6.96 4.85 7.23
N PHE A 133 7.55 6.03 7.07
CA PHE A 133 6.81 7.27 6.89
C PHE A 133 6.99 7.79 5.47
N VAL A 134 5.92 8.36 4.91
CA VAL A 134 5.93 9.09 3.64
C VAL A 134 5.34 10.47 3.90
N GLN A 135 6.04 11.52 3.45
CA GLN A 135 5.63 12.90 3.67
C GLN A 135 5.69 13.73 2.38
N LEU A 136 4.73 14.66 2.25
CA LEU A 136 4.84 15.80 1.35
C LEU A 136 5.16 17.06 2.15
N LEU A 137 6.27 17.69 1.78
CA LEU A 137 6.72 18.95 2.36
C LEU A 137 6.41 20.10 1.39
N ASP A 138 5.98 21.24 1.91
CA ASP A 138 5.90 22.48 1.12
C ASP A 138 7.26 23.14 0.89
N GLY A 139 7.28 24.31 0.25
CA GLY A 139 8.50 25.07 -0.04
C GLY A 139 9.26 25.57 1.20
N ASP A 140 8.58 25.66 2.34
CA ASP A 140 9.19 26.04 3.63
C ASP A 140 9.69 24.81 4.41
N GLY A 141 9.47 23.60 3.86
CA GLY A 141 9.82 22.33 4.49
C GLY A 141 8.80 21.84 5.51
N ALA A 142 7.63 22.47 5.63
CA ALA A 142 6.60 22.03 6.55
C ALA A 142 5.83 20.83 5.98
N VAL A 143 5.54 19.86 6.84
CA VAL A 143 4.79 18.64 6.49
C VAL A 143 3.32 19.00 6.27
N GLN A 144 2.86 18.87 5.02
CA GLN A 144 1.46 19.12 4.65
C GLN A 144 0.65 17.83 4.57
N VAL A 145 1.30 16.72 4.21
CA VAL A 145 0.69 15.39 4.18
C VAL A 145 1.68 14.38 4.74
N GLN A 146 1.21 13.48 5.58
CA GLN A 146 2.01 12.39 6.13
C GLN A 146 1.20 11.10 6.17
N ARG A 147 1.88 9.98 5.97
CA ARG A 147 1.37 8.64 6.22
C ARG A 147 2.45 7.79 6.88
N ASP A 148 2.09 7.08 7.94
CA ASP A 148 2.92 6.09 8.60
C ASP A 148 2.31 4.69 8.41
N LEU A 149 3.16 3.70 8.13
CA LEU A 149 2.77 2.32 7.85
C LEU A 149 3.84 1.37 8.38
N PRO A 150 3.48 0.17 8.88
CA PRO A 150 4.47 -0.88 9.12
C PRO A 150 5.22 -1.20 7.82
N LEU A 151 6.56 -1.35 7.89
CA LEU A 151 7.32 -1.84 6.76
C LEU A 151 7.20 -3.36 6.72
N VAL A 152 6.50 -3.86 5.70
CA VAL A 152 6.28 -5.29 5.49
C VAL A 152 6.64 -5.70 4.07
N ASP A 153 7.08 -6.94 3.92
CA ASP A 153 7.33 -7.54 2.61
C ASP A 153 6.01 -8.04 2.00
N MET A 154 5.61 -7.38 0.91
CA MET A 154 4.43 -7.70 0.10
C MET A 154 4.79 -8.62 -1.07
N SER A 155 6.06 -9.05 -1.20
CA SER A 155 6.46 -10.00 -2.25
C SER A 155 5.80 -11.35 -2.00
N PRO A 156 5.25 -12.01 -3.03
CA PRO A 156 4.63 -13.32 -2.87
C PRO A 156 5.64 -14.30 -2.26
N SER A 157 5.28 -14.91 -1.13
CA SER A 157 6.12 -15.88 -0.42
C SER A 157 6.38 -17.10 -1.32
N ILE A 158 7.63 -17.32 -1.73
CA ILE A 158 8.01 -18.53 -2.48
C ILE A 158 7.91 -19.78 -1.58
N ASP A 159 7.92 -19.62 -0.25
CA ASP A 159 7.76 -20.71 0.74
C ASP A 159 6.32 -21.21 0.91
N ALA A 160 5.31 -20.57 0.31
CA ALA A 160 3.93 -21.06 0.36
C ALA A 160 3.72 -22.41 -0.39
N GLY A 161 4.77 -22.93 -1.03
CA GLY A 161 4.78 -24.22 -1.74
C GLY A 161 5.48 -25.38 -1.03
N GLN A 162 6.10 -25.19 0.14
CA GLN A 162 6.68 -26.31 0.91
C GLN A 162 5.79 -26.68 2.08
N SER A 163 4.73 -27.43 1.76
CA SER A 163 4.00 -28.21 2.74
C SER A 163 4.97 -29.26 3.31
N VAL A 164 5.43 -29.08 4.55
CA VAL A 164 5.89 -30.22 5.35
C VAL A 164 4.68 -31.13 5.50
N ALA A 165 4.69 -32.25 4.79
CA ALA A 165 3.69 -33.29 5.00
C ALA A 165 3.94 -33.87 6.39
N ASP A 166 3.03 -33.61 7.34
CA ASP A 166 2.96 -34.45 8.54
C ASP A 166 2.62 -35.88 8.11
N GLU A 167 3.26 -36.86 8.76
CA GLU A 167 3.27 -38.30 8.40
C GLU A 167 1.90 -39.00 8.46
N THR A 168 0.79 -38.28 8.60
CA THR A 168 -0.57 -38.83 8.74
C THR A 168 -1.45 -38.73 7.49
N GLY A 169 -0.98 -38.10 6.40
CA GLY A 169 -1.60 -38.25 5.08
C GLY A 169 -3.07 -37.80 4.93
N GLU A 170 -3.58 -36.98 5.84
CA GLU A 170 -4.88 -36.32 5.67
C GLU A 170 -4.68 -34.93 5.05
N PRO A 171 -5.35 -34.58 3.94
CA PRO A 171 -5.35 -33.22 3.44
C PRO A 171 -6.11 -32.35 4.45
N SER A 172 -5.40 -31.44 5.11
CA SER A 172 -6.05 -30.38 5.89
C SER A 172 -6.94 -29.58 4.93
N SER A 173 -8.24 -29.57 5.21
CA SER A 173 -9.22 -28.73 4.52
C SER A 173 -8.76 -27.27 4.56
N GLY A 174 -8.24 -26.82 3.42
CA GLY A 174 -8.07 -25.45 2.94
C GLY A 174 -8.18 -24.32 3.97
N SER A 175 -7.14 -24.11 4.76
CA SER A 175 -6.80 -22.75 5.20
C SER A 175 -6.09 -22.09 4.02
N LEU A 176 -6.81 -21.25 3.28
CA LEU A 176 -6.19 -20.38 2.27
C LEU A 176 -5.04 -19.67 2.95
N ALA A 177 -3.82 -19.84 2.42
CA ALA A 177 -2.63 -19.16 2.90
C ALA A 177 -2.89 -17.65 2.88
N THR A 178 -3.37 -17.14 4.01
CA THR A 178 -3.33 -15.73 4.34
C THR A 178 -1.87 -15.54 4.66
N GLY A 179 -1.03 -15.34 3.64
CA GLY A 179 0.39 -15.16 3.83
C GLY A 179 0.55 -13.98 4.78
N THR A 180 0.93 -14.24 6.04
CA THR A 180 1.22 -13.19 6.99
C THR A 180 2.31 -12.34 6.35
N LEU A 181 2.01 -11.07 6.10
CA LEU A 181 2.98 -10.13 5.56
C LEU A 181 4.17 -10.10 6.51
N ARG A 182 5.38 -10.33 5.98
CA ARG A 182 6.58 -10.45 6.83
C ARG A 182 7.03 -9.09 7.31
N THR A 183 7.12 -8.90 8.62
CA THR A 183 7.67 -7.66 9.21
C THR A 183 9.19 -7.66 9.10
N THR A 184 9.83 -6.50 9.32
CA THR A 184 11.27 -6.37 9.08
C THR A 184 12.12 -7.24 10.00
N SER A 185 11.66 -7.57 11.22
CA SER A 185 12.40 -8.49 12.11
C SER A 185 12.50 -9.93 11.56
N GLU A 186 11.61 -10.30 10.63
CA GLU A 186 11.61 -11.59 9.97
C GLU A 186 12.45 -11.61 8.68
N TRP A 187 12.98 -10.46 8.26
CA TRP A 187 13.80 -10.37 7.04
C TRP A 187 15.18 -10.99 7.26
N ARG A 188 15.68 -11.70 6.25
CA ARG A 188 17.03 -12.28 6.26
C ARG A 188 18.03 -11.33 5.62
N THR A 189 19.28 -11.34 6.08
CA THR A 189 20.39 -10.62 5.44
C THR A 189 20.43 -10.91 3.93
N GLY A 190 20.46 -9.85 3.12
CA GLY A 190 20.45 -9.90 1.66
C GLY A 190 19.06 -10.09 1.01
N GLN A 191 18.00 -10.34 1.79
CA GLN A 191 16.65 -10.49 1.26
C GLN A 191 16.19 -9.23 0.54
N SER A 192 15.63 -9.41 -0.66
CA SER A 192 14.88 -8.35 -1.35
C SER A 192 13.42 -8.38 -0.89
N ALA A 193 12.86 -7.21 -0.65
CA ALA A 193 11.47 -7.05 -0.24
C ALA A 193 10.82 -5.92 -1.03
N SER A 194 9.51 -6.00 -1.20
CA SER A 194 8.73 -4.95 -1.87
C SER A 194 7.64 -4.46 -0.93
N SER A 195 7.46 -3.16 -0.83
CA SER A 195 6.36 -2.56 -0.07
C SER A 195 5.57 -1.57 -0.92
N LEU A 196 4.32 -1.35 -0.54
CA LEU A 196 3.46 -0.34 -1.16
C LEU A 196 2.97 0.62 -0.10
N ALA A 197 3.10 1.90 -0.40
CA ALA A 197 2.54 2.97 0.41
C ALA A 197 1.61 3.79 -0.47
N GLY A 198 0.50 4.28 0.08
CA GLY A 198 -0.20 5.36 -0.58
C GLY A 198 -0.57 6.47 0.35
N LEU A 199 -0.46 7.65 -0.23
CA LEU A 199 -0.57 8.92 0.41
C LEU A 199 -1.82 9.58 -0.15
N LEU A 200 -2.89 9.57 0.66
CA LEU A 200 -4.10 10.33 0.35
C LEU A 200 -3.75 11.81 0.47
N ILE A 201 -3.92 12.56 -0.62
CA ILE A 201 -3.74 14.01 -0.63
C ILE A 201 -5.07 14.62 -0.17
N PRO A 202 -5.14 15.29 1.00
CA PRO A 202 -6.37 15.93 1.44
C PRO A 202 -6.93 16.89 0.39
N ALA A 203 -8.25 16.93 0.22
CA ALA A 203 -8.90 17.84 -0.74
C ALA A 203 -8.64 19.33 -0.45
N GLY A 204 -8.24 19.66 0.78
CA GLY A 204 -7.84 21.01 1.20
C GLY A 204 -6.35 21.33 1.01
N THR A 205 -5.53 20.38 0.54
CA THR A 205 -4.11 20.64 0.26
C THR A 205 -4.01 21.70 -0.85
N PRO A 206 -3.28 22.81 -0.63
CA PRO A 206 -3.13 23.83 -1.65
C PRO A 206 -2.49 23.26 -2.93
N PRO A 207 -2.86 23.78 -4.12
CA PRO A 207 -2.14 23.41 -5.32
C PRO A 207 -0.72 23.99 -5.29
N GLY A 208 0.26 23.23 -5.77
CA GLY A 208 1.66 23.63 -5.76
C GLY A 208 2.63 22.47 -5.92
N SER A 209 3.93 22.78 -5.92
CA SER A 209 4.99 21.78 -5.93
C SER A 209 5.38 21.41 -4.50
N TYR A 210 5.34 20.12 -4.19
CA TYR A 210 5.67 19.56 -2.89
C TYR A 210 6.85 18.60 -3.02
N ARG A 211 7.73 18.58 -2.03
CA ARG A 211 8.82 17.60 -1.97
C ARG A 211 8.33 16.32 -1.34
N LEU A 212 8.46 15.20 -2.04
CA LEU A 212 8.14 13.88 -1.52
C LEU A 212 9.35 13.29 -0.83
N ILE A 213 9.21 12.91 0.44
CA ILE A 213 10.25 12.21 1.18
C ILE A 213 9.72 10.93 1.82
N THR A 214 10.63 10.01 2.09
CA THR A 214 10.34 8.77 2.81
C THR A 214 11.45 8.45 3.80
N GLY A 215 11.14 7.76 4.90
CA GLY A 215 12.14 7.29 5.84
C GLY A 215 11.61 6.20 6.75
N LEU A 216 12.51 5.67 7.59
CA LEU A 216 12.20 4.59 8.51
C LEU A 216 12.37 5.05 9.95
N TYR A 217 11.57 4.47 10.84
CA TYR A 217 11.78 4.56 12.28
C TYR A 217 11.56 3.20 12.94
N ASP A 218 12.25 2.97 14.05
CA ASP A 218 12.01 1.81 14.91
C ASP A 218 10.62 1.92 15.53
N SER A 219 9.76 0.93 15.27
CA SER A 219 8.35 0.96 15.70
C SER A 219 8.17 0.85 17.22
N THR A 220 9.20 0.38 17.93
CA THR A 220 9.20 0.23 19.38
C THR A 220 9.64 1.52 20.08
N THR A 221 10.72 2.14 19.58
CA THR A 221 11.33 3.32 20.22
C THR A 221 10.86 4.64 19.63
N GLY A 222 10.34 4.63 18.40
CA GLY A 222 10.02 5.83 17.63
C GLY A 222 11.24 6.55 17.04
N SER A 223 12.45 6.01 17.21
CA SER A 223 13.68 6.63 16.72
C SER A 223 13.80 6.47 15.22
N ARG A 224 14.04 7.57 14.49
CA ARG A 224 14.28 7.55 13.05
C ARG A 224 15.65 6.98 12.73
N LEU A 225 15.75 6.21 11.66
CA LEU A 225 17.00 5.63 11.19
C LEU A 225 17.75 6.66 10.35
N ALA A 226 19.07 6.75 10.53
CA ALA A 226 19.87 7.71 9.80
C ALA A 226 20.16 7.23 8.37
N THR A 227 20.25 8.18 7.45
CA THR A 227 20.78 8.03 6.09
C THR A 227 22.02 8.91 5.93
N THR A 228 22.74 8.78 4.82
CA THR A 228 23.92 9.63 4.54
C THR A 228 23.60 11.14 4.55
N GLY A 229 22.33 11.53 4.36
CA GLY A 229 21.89 12.93 4.28
C GLY A 229 20.97 13.40 5.41
N GLY A 230 20.68 12.58 6.42
CA GLY A 230 19.73 12.92 7.49
C GLY A 230 19.05 11.67 8.05
N ASP A 231 17.72 11.66 8.06
CA ASP A 231 16.87 10.58 8.56
C ASP A 231 15.72 10.23 7.58
N TYR A 232 15.89 10.66 6.33
CA TYR A 232 14.96 10.42 5.23
C TYR A 232 15.71 10.36 3.90
N VAL A 233 14.95 10.03 2.85
CA VAL A 233 15.35 10.01 1.45
C VAL A 233 14.41 10.92 0.68
N ASP A 234 14.99 11.78 -0.16
CA ASP A 234 14.25 12.62 -1.09
C ASP A 234 13.87 11.81 -2.34
N LEU A 235 12.57 11.74 -2.64
CA LEU A 235 12.00 11.04 -3.79
C LEU A 235 11.61 12.00 -4.93
N GLY A 236 11.97 13.28 -4.80
CA GLY A 236 11.75 14.33 -5.78
C GLY A 236 10.44 15.10 -5.59
N MET A 237 10.18 16.01 -6.54
CA MET A 237 9.00 16.88 -6.50
C MET A 237 7.75 16.16 -7.01
N VAL A 238 6.61 16.47 -6.41
CA VAL A 238 5.25 16.10 -6.83
C VAL A 238 4.42 17.37 -6.95
N THR A 239 3.65 17.49 -8.02
CA THR A 239 2.72 18.61 -8.20
C THR A 239 1.35 18.23 -7.67
N VAL A 240 0.80 19.00 -6.75
CA VAL A 240 -0.60 18.90 -6.33
C VAL A 240 -1.41 19.91 -7.13
N GLU A 241 -2.48 19.44 -7.75
CA GLU A 241 -3.44 20.28 -8.48
C GLU A 241 -4.76 20.40 -7.73
N GLN A 242 -5.57 21.40 -8.09
CA GLN A 242 -6.93 21.47 -7.56
C GLN A 242 -7.75 20.25 -8.01
N PRO A 243 -8.71 19.78 -7.18
CA PRO A 243 -9.64 18.75 -7.62
C PRO A 243 -10.36 19.25 -8.88
N LEU A 244 -10.50 18.40 -9.89
CA LEU A 244 -11.34 18.73 -11.04
C LEU A 244 -12.75 19.07 -10.53
N PRO A 245 -13.34 20.21 -10.92
CA PRO A 245 -14.69 20.55 -10.51
C PRO A 245 -15.64 19.44 -10.95
N ALA A 246 -16.49 18.97 -10.03
CA ALA A 246 -17.54 18.02 -10.37
C ALA A 246 -18.43 18.63 -11.46
N ARG A 247 -18.40 18.05 -12.65
CA ARG A 247 -19.29 18.41 -13.77
C ARG A 247 -20.65 17.74 -13.61
#